data_AF-A0A7W0F8W9-F1
#
_entry.id   AF-A0A7W0F8W9-F1
#
_cell.length_a   1.000
_cell.length_b   1.000
_cell.length_c   1.000
_cell.angle_alpha   90.00
_cell.angle_beta   90.00
_cell.angle_gamma   90.00
#
_symmetry.space_group_name_H-M   'P 1'
#
loop_
_entity.id
_entity.type
_entity.pdbx_description
1 polymer ?
#
loop_
_entity_poly.entity_id
_entity_poly.type
_entity_poly.pdbx_seq_one_letter_code
_entity_poly.pdbx_strand_id
1 'polypeptide(L)'
;MKNKLFAAAAVISIFVVTSCDNKNLFGKFHKAGSSSSVEVLLSDANAALANDNPAEAKAIADKILINNPNNSEALYISAAAGLKEAGFDVAGIITSVIGSTSTADADSLLESFANLDINAIAKAISKSVEQLKQIADGNTDGVISYKDIDVNLNLGILEVLDAVLNIIDFNDNYVILNDTSDVVNVDDNYNVTVKVGTGPYKSVGDLTDADIVQLKNDYGDDLANKVNDSIAQVETAVAHFTTAADGIGGDGSSTMNDLKNTVNNDLKSALDDFYSKLTSTSTP
;
A
#
# COMPACT_ATOMS: atom_id res chain seq x y z
N MET A 1 6.77 -3.39 -24.96
CA MET A 1 7.46 -3.39 -23.64
C MET A 1 6.48 -2.86 -22.60
N LYS A 2 5.38 -3.59 -22.36
CA LYS A 2 4.15 -3.09 -21.69
C LYS A 2 3.68 -4.00 -20.52
N ASN A 3 4.55 -4.89 -20.01
CA ASN A 3 4.10 -6.08 -19.26
C ASN A 3 4.58 -6.18 -17.81
N LYS A 4 5.06 -5.10 -17.16
CA LYS A 4 5.78 -5.25 -15.87
C LYS A 4 5.27 -4.43 -14.67
N LEU A 5 4.54 -3.34 -14.88
CA LEU A 5 3.60 -2.81 -13.86
C LEU A 5 2.57 -3.89 -13.46
N PHE A 6 2.34 -4.81 -14.39
CA PHE A 6 1.54 -6.01 -14.19
C PHE A 6 2.16 -7.02 -13.22
N ALA A 7 3.45 -7.04 -12.88
CA ALA A 7 3.98 -8.12 -12.02
C ALA A 7 3.58 -7.94 -10.54
N ALA A 8 3.57 -6.70 -10.03
CA ALA A 8 3.05 -6.40 -8.69
C ALA A 8 1.54 -6.64 -8.60
N ALA A 9 0.81 -6.26 -9.65
CA ALA A 9 -0.64 -6.34 -9.71
C ALA A 9 -1.16 -7.72 -10.19
N ALA A 10 -0.35 -8.52 -10.90
CA ALA A 10 -0.69 -9.86 -11.41
C ALA A 10 -0.49 -10.97 -10.38
N VAL A 11 0.22 -10.71 -9.29
CA VAL A 11 0.30 -11.67 -8.19
C VAL A 11 -0.89 -11.50 -7.24
N ILE A 12 -1.49 -10.31 -7.20
CA ILE A 12 -2.72 -10.03 -6.43
C ILE A 12 -3.98 -10.58 -7.15
N SER A 13 -3.90 -10.79 -8.47
CA SER A 13 -5.02 -11.26 -9.31
C SER A 13 -5.55 -12.69 -9.07
N ILE A 14 -4.84 -13.54 -8.32
CA ILE A 14 -5.22 -14.96 -8.18
C ILE A 14 -6.02 -15.23 -6.88
N PHE A 15 -6.14 -14.27 -5.97
CA PHE A 15 -6.84 -14.47 -4.68
C PHE A 15 -8.34 -14.16 -4.70
N VAL A 16 -8.92 -13.91 -5.87
CA VAL A 16 -10.39 -13.72 -6.03
C VAL A 16 -11.18 -15.03 -5.83
N VAL A 17 -10.52 -16.18 -5.57
CA VAL A 17 -11.20 -17.47 -5.40
C VAL A 17 -11.55 -17.82 -3.93
N THR A 18 -11.28 -16.95 -2.94
CA THR A 18 -11.67 -17.23 -1.53
C THR A 18 -12.55 -16.19 -0.83
N SER A 19 -12.89 -15.05 -1.44
CA SER A 19 -13.71 -13.99 -0.76
C SER A 19 -15.16 -13.85 -1.24
N CYS A 20 -15.74 -14.89 -1.85
CA CYS A 20 -17.16 -14.89 -2.22
C CYS A 20 -18.04 -15.53 -1.14
N ASP A 21 -18.09 -14.97 0.06
CA ASP A 21 -19.16 -15.30 1.03
C ASP A 21 -19.47 -14.12 1.96
N ASN A 22 -19.93 -12.99 1.40
CA ASN A 22 -20.76 -12.05 2.16
C ASN A 22 -21.62 -11.12 1.28
N LYS A 23 -22.30 -11.69 0.28
CA LYS A 23 -23.40 -11.01 -0.40
C LYS A 23 -24.65 -11.04 0.47
N ASN A 24 -24.68 -10.23 1.53
CA ASN A 24 -25.87 -10.11 2.37
C ASN A 24 -26.94 -9.28 1.64
N LEU A 25 -27.90 -9.99 1.05
CA LEU A 25 -29.03 -9.44 0.28
C LEU A 25 -29.96 -8.53 1.11
N PHE A 26 -29.78 -8.48 2.44
CA PHE A 26 -30.59 -7.69 3.38
C PHE A 26 -29.93 -6.38 3.85
N GLY A 27 -28.70 -6.06 3.43
CA GLY A 27 -28.02 -4.82 3.82
C GLY A 27 -28.74 -3.53 3.40
N LYS A 28 -29.68 -3.61 2.44
CA LYS A 28 -30.52 -2.48 1.99
C LYS A 28 -31.77 -2.22 2.84
N PHE A 29 -32.05 -3.05 3.86
CA PHE A 29 -33.26 -2.90 4.71
C PHE A 29 -32.97 -2.45 6.14
N HIS A 30 -31.72 -2.23 6.51
CA HIS A 30 -31.36 -1.59 7.77
C HIS A 30 -31.32 -0.07 7.55
N LYS A 31 -32.27 0.66 8.15
CA LYS A 31 -32.09 2.09 8.39
C LYS A 31 -31.04 2.23 9.48
N ALA A 32 -30.06 3.13 9.30
CA ALA A 32 -29.11 3.50 10.34
C ALA A 32 -29.87 3.71 11.65
N GLY A 33 -29.52 2.90 12.66
CA GLY A 33 -30.20 2.92 13.94
C GLY A 33 -29.79 4.15 14.73
N SER A 34 -30.67 4.67 15.59
CA SER A 34 -30.27 5.71 16.57
C SER A 34 -29.46 5.14 17.75
N SER A 35 -28.97 3.90 17.64
CA SER A 35 -28.23 3.22 18.71
C SER A 35 -26.80 3.75 18.78
N SER A 36 -26.26 3.83 19.98
CA SER A 36 -24.84 4.14 20.23
C SER A 36 -24.02 2.90 20.58
N SER A 37 -24.61 1.70 20.52
CA SER A 37 -23.87 0.46 20.77
C SER A 37 -22.89 0.16 19.64
N VAL A 38 -21.72 -0.37 19.99
CA VAL A 38 -20.63 -0.65 19.06
C VAL A 38 -21.10 -1.61 17.96
N GLU A 39 -21.86 -2.64 18.33
CA GLU A 39 -22.35 -3.66 17.42
C GLU A 39 -23.29 -3.10 16.35
N VAL A 40 -24.14 -2.13 16.71
CA VAL A 40 -25.04 -1.48 15.74
C VAL A 40 -24.23 -0.54 14.84
N LEU A 41 -23.28 0.21 15.40
CA LEU A 41 -22.40 1.07 14.60
C LEU A 41 -21.52 0.26 13.64
N LEU A 42 -20.99 -0.88 14.06
CA LEU A 42 -20.24 -1.79 13.18
C LEU A 42 -21.13 -2.33 12.05
N SER A 43 -22.37 -2.71 12.37
CA SER A 43 -23.34 -3.13 11.36
C SER A 43 -23.65 -2.00 10.36
N ASP A 44 -23.85 -0.78 10.84
CA ASP A 44 -24.15 0.38 9.99
C ASP A 44 -22.93 0.77 9.12
N ALA A 45 -21.71 0.71 9.66
CA ALA A 45 -20.48 0.98 8.91
C ALA A 45 -20.25 -0.05 7.80
N ASN A 46 -20.45 -1.34 8.09
CA ASN A 46 -20.40 -2.39 7.07
C ASN A 46 -21.47 -2.21 5.99
N ALA A 47 -22.69 -1.84 6.37
CA ALA A 47 -23.76 -1.55 5.42
C ALA A 47 -23.41 -0.35 4.53
N ALA A 48 -22.79 0.70 5.06
CA ALA A 48 -22.31 1.85 4.29
C ALA A 48 -21.23 1.45 3.27
N LEU A 49 -20.23 0.63 3.67
CA LEU A 49 -19.22 0.09 2.74
C LEU A 49 -19.86 -0.74 1.61
N ALA A 50 -20.80 -1.62 1.96
CA ALA A 50 -21.48 -2.49 1.00
C ALA A 50 -22.38 -1.71 0.02
N ASN A 51 -22.86 -0.53 0.42
CA ASN A 51 -23.66 0.37 -0.42
C ASN A 51 -22.81 1.44 -1.13
N ASP A 52 -21.49 1.24 -1.20
CA ASP A 52 -20.57 2.15 -1.90
C ASP A 52 -20.57 3.58 -1.32
N ASN A 53 -20.80 3.70 0.00
CA ASN A 53 -20.71 4.96 0.74
C ASN A 53 -19.50 4.96 1.70
N PRO A 54 -18.26 5.05 1.17
CA PRO A 54 -17.05 4.94 1.98
C PRO A 54 -16.91 6.07 3.00
N ALA A 55 -17.31 7.30 2.66
CA ALA A 55 -17.24 8.43 3.59
C ALA A 55 -18.14 8.22 4.82
N GLU A 56 -19.36 7.70 4.65
CA GLU A 56 -20.24 7.36 5.77
C GLU A 56 -19.68 6.20 6.61
N ALA A 57 -19.20 5.14 5.95
CA ALA A 57 -18.61 4.01 6.65
C ALA A 57 -17.42 4.43 7.51
N LYS A 58 -16.53 5.26 6.96
CA LYS A 58 -15.38 5.81 7.67
C LYS A 58 -15.82 6.64 8.86
N ALA A 59 -16.77 7.56 8.68
CA ALA A 59 -17.26 8.40 9.77
C ALA A 59 -17.85 7.59 10.93
N ILE A 60 -18.56 6.49 10.64
CA ILE A 60 -19.10 5.59 11.66
C ILE A 60 -17.98 4.82 12.35
N ALA A 61 -17.01 4.29 11.61
CA ALA A 61 -15.85 3.58 12.16
C ALA A 61 -15.01 4.49 13.06
N ASP A 62 -14.69 5.71 12.60
CA ASP A 62 -13.98 6.72 13.39
C ASP A 62 -14.71 7.05 14.70
N LYS A 63 -16.05 7.11 14.67
CA LYS A 63 -16.86 7.31 15.87
C LYS A 63 -16.73 6.17 16.88
N ILE A 64 -16.58 4.93 16.42
CA ILE A 64 -16.29 3.78 17.29
C ILE A 64 -14.89 3.94 17.88
N LEU A 65 -13.89 4.25 17.04
CA LEU A 65 -12.48 4.36 17.44
C LEU A 65 -12.21 5.47 18.47
N ILE A 66 -13.00 6.55 18.47
CA ILE A 66 -12.93 7.59 19.52
C ILE A 66 -13.13 7.00 20.93
N ASN A 67 -14.03 6.04 21.08
CA ASN A 67 -14.37 5.45 22.38
C ASN A 67 -13.66 4.11 22.62
N ASN A 68 -13.42 3.35 21.55
CA ASN A 68 -12.76 2.04 21.57
C ASN A 68 -11.63 2.03 20.54
N PRO A 69 -10.49 2.68 20.83
CA PRO A 69 -9.39 2.83 19.86
C PRO A 69 -8.80 1.50 19.39
N ASN A 70 -8.92 0.46 20.22
CA ASN A 70 -8.39 -0.87 19.94
C ASN A 70 -9.42 -1.82 19.33
N ASN A 71 -10.56 -1.33 18.84
CA ASN A 71 -11.57 -2.18 18.22
C ASN A 71 -11.10 -2.61 16.82
N SER A 72 -10.75 -3.88 16.67
CA SER A 72 -10.13 -4.40 15.46
C SER A 72 -11.03 -4.29 14.22
N GLU A 73 -12.33 -4.54 14.36
CA GLU A 73 -13.28 -4.39 13.25
C GLU A 73 -13.42 -2.93 12.78
N ALA A 74 -13.51 -1.96 13.71
CA ALA A 74 -13.58 -0.55 13.36
C ALA A 74 -12.27 -0.05 12.72
N LEU A 75 -11.11 -0.53 13.17
CA LEU A 75 -9.82 -0.23 12.54
C LEU A 75 -9.79 -0.74 11.09
N TYR A 76 -10.22 -1.98 10.86
CA TYR A 76 -10.29 -2.58 9.53
C TYR A 76 -11.25 -1.82 8.61
N ILE A 77 -12.47 -1.53 9.09
CA ILE A 77 -13.48 -0.79 8.33
C ILE A 77 -13.00 0.62 8.01
N SER A 78 -12.39 1.32 8.97
CA SER A 78 -11.84 2.66 8.75
C SER A 78 -10.74 2.66 7.69
N ALA A 79 -9.84 1.68 7.70
CA ALA A 79 -8.78 1.54 6.71
C ALA A 79 -9.37 1.32 5.31
N ALA A 80 -10.24 0.30 5.17
CA ALA A 80 -10.89 -0.02 3.91
C ALA A 80 -11.73 1.15 3.35
N ALA A 81 -12.49 1.82 4.22
CA ALA A 81 -13.31 2.97 3.86
C ALA A 81 -12.47 4.18 3.48
N GLY A 82 -11.38 4.46 4.21
CA GLY A 82 -10.48 5.57 3.91
C GLY A 82 -9.78 5.45 2.57
N LEU A 83 -9.29 4.25 2.21
CA LEU A 83 -8.71 3.98 0.90
C LEU A 83 -9.74 4.22 -0.21
N LYS A 84 -10.94 3.65 -0.03
CA LYS A 84 -12.01 3.76 -1.01
C LYS A 84 -12.53 5.20 -1.17
N GLU A 85 -12.61 5.96 -0.08
CA GLU A 85 -12.94 7.40 -0.08
C GLU A 85 -11.90 8.20 -0.86
N ALA A 86 -10.61 7.86 -0.75
CA ALA A 86 -9.54 8.46 -1.54
C ALA A 86 -9.55 8.05 -3.03
N GLY A 87 -10.50 7.21 -3.45
CA GLY A 87 -10.57 6.67 -4.81
C GLY A 87 -9.68 5.45 -5.05
N PHE A 88 -9.04 4.91 -4.00
CA PHE A 88 -8.21 3.72 -4.07
C PHE A 88 -9.04 2.47 -3.71
N ASP A 89 -9.78 1.97 -4.70
CA ASP A 89 -10.48 0.69 -4.58
C ASP A 89 -9.52 -0.46 -4.89
N VAL A 90 -8.84 -0.98 -3.86
CA VAL A 90 -7.90 -2.11 -4.00
C VAL A 90 -8.54 -3.29 -4.73
N ALA A 91 -9.76 -3.69 -4.35
CA ALA A 91 -10.47 -4.80 -4.98
C ALA A 91 -10.86 -4.50 -6.43
N GLY A 92 -11.29 -3.27 -6.72
CA GLY A 92 -11.59 -2.78 -8.07
C GLY A 92 -10.36 -2.73 -8.98
N ILE A 93 -9.22 -2.27 -8.46
CA ILE A 93 -7.93 -2.23 -9.16
C ILE A 93 -7.48 -3.64 -9.48
N ILE A 94 -7.52 -4.55 -8.51
CA ILE A 94 -7.18 -5.96 -8.69
C ILE A 94 -8.09 -6.58 -9.77
N THR A 95 -9.41 -6.40 -9.67
CA THR A 95 -10.38 -6.95 -10.63
C THR A 95 -10.18 -6.40 -12.04
N SER A 96 -9.87 -5.11 -12.15
CA SER A 96 -9.63 -4.45 -13.44
C SER A 96 -8.30 -4.90 -14.06
N VAL A 97 -7.26 -5.08 -13.24
CA VAL A 97 -5.98 -5.66 -13.68
C VAL A 97 -6.19 -7.11 -14.16
N ILE A 98 -6.89 -7.96 -13.40
CA ILE A 98 -7.26 -9.32 -13.82
C ILE A 98 -7.97 -9.28 -15.18
N GLY A 99 -9.01 -8.46 -15.30
CA GLY A 99 -9.80 -8.34 -16.53
C GLY A 99 -8.95 -7.88 -17.72
N SER A 100 -8.03 -6.95 -17.49
CA SER A 100 -7.15 -6.41 -18.54
C SER A 100 -6.10 -7.41 -19.06
N THR A 101 -5.64 -8.36 -18.24
CA THR A 101 -4.79 -9.47 -18.74
C THR A 101 -5.51 -10.40 -19.72
N SER A 102 -6.84 -10.35 -19.78
CA SER A 102 -7.64 -11.21 -20.66
C SER A 102 -8.13 -10.51 -21.94
N THR A 103 -8.48 -9.22 -21.91
CA THR A 103 -9.04 -8.50 -23.09
C THR A 103 -9.05 -6.96 -23.03
N ALA A 104 -8.73 -6.29 -21.92
CA ALA A 104 -8.89 -4.83 -21.80
C ALA A 104 -7.60 -4.05 -22.09
N ASP A 105 -7.74 -2.94 -22.82
CA ASP A 105 -6.63 -2.06 -23.19
C ASP A 105 -6.07 -1.36 -21.95
N ALA A 106 -4.75 -1.43 -21.75
CA ALA A 106 -4.07 -0.85 -20.59
C ALA A 106 -4.29 0.67 -20.47
N ASP A 107 -4.61 1.33 -21.58
CA ASP A 107 -4.95 2.75 -21.65
C ASP A 107 -6.22 3.09 -20.84
N SER A 108 -7.21 2.20 -20.77
CA SER A 108 -8.44 2.39 -19.97
C SER A 108 -8.19 2.31 -18.46
N LEU A 109 -7.17 1.57 -18.03
CA LEU A 109 -6.77 1.46 -16.62
C LEU A 109 -6.01 2.74 -16.21
N LEU A 110 -5.12 3.22 -17.07
CA LEU A 110 -4.40 4.48 -16.88
C LEU A 110 -5.32 5.70 -16.86
N GLU A 111 -6.39 5.71 -17.67
CA GLU A 111 -7.43 6.75 -17.59
C GLU A 111 -8.17 6.76 -16.24
N SER A 112 -8.37 5.58 -15.63
CA SER A 112 -8.98 5.48 -14.29
C SER A 112 -8.05 6.01 -13.19
N PHE A 113 -6.72 5.92 -13.40
CA PHE A 113 -5.71 6.49 -12.51
C PHE A 113 -5.45 7.98 -12.76
N ALA A 114 -5.69 8.48 -13.97
CA ALA A 114 -5.42 9.88 -14.35
C ALA A 114 -6.25 10.91 -13.57
N ASN A 115 -7.38 10.50 -13.00
CA ASN A 115 -8.25 11.35 -12.17
C ASN A 115 -8.10 11.09 -10.67
N LEU A 116 -7.16 10.24 -10.25
CA LEU A 116 -6.95 9.97 -8.83
C LEU A 116 -6.14 11.09 -8.19
N ASP A 117 -6.60 11.52 -7.01
CA ASP A 117 -5.81 12.38 -6.15
C ASP A 117 -4.76 11.52 -5.43
N ILE A 118 -3.60 11.35 -6.09
CA ILE A 118 -2.49 10.54 -5.57
C ILE A 118 -2.07 11.00 -4.17
N ASN A 119 -2.23 12.28 -3.85
CA ASN A 119 -1.88 12.83 -2.55
C ASN A 119 -2.88 12.39 -1.47
N ALA A 120 -4.18 12.37 -1.80
CA ALA A 120 -5.21 11.82 -0.92
C ALA A 120 -5.00 10.31 -0.71
N ILE A 121 -4.62 9.59 -1.77
CA ILE A 121 -4.34 8.15 -1.73
C ILE A 121 -3.13 7.85 -0.84
N ALA A 122 -2.02 8.59 -0.99
CA ALA A 122 -0.83 8.40 -0.17
C ALA A 122 -1.14 8.57 1.33
N LYS A 123 -1.92 9.60 1.68
CA LYS A 123 -2.39 9.79 3.06
C LYS A 123 -3.29 8.66 3.55
N ALA A 124 -4.18 8.17 2.69
CA ALA A 124 -5.06 7.05 3.02
C ALA A 124 -4.30 5.74 3.20
N ILE A 125 -3.27 5.49 2.39
CA ILE A 125 -2.36 4.34 2.51
C ILE A 125 -1.64 4.39 3.85
N SER A 126 -0.93 5.48 4.15
CA SER A 126 -0.18 5.62 5.40
C SER A 126 -1.09 5.44 6.63
N LYS A 127 -2.29 6.05 6.61
CA LYS A 127 -3.26 5.88 7.70
C LYS A 127 -3.76 4.43 7.83
N SER A 128 -3.96 3.75 6.71
CA SER A 128 -4.41 2.36 6.69
C SER A 128 -3.33 1.40 7.19
N VAL A 129 -2.06 1.65 6.87
CA VAL A 129 -0.91 0.91 7.43
C VAL A 129 -0.93 1.04 8.95
N GLU A 130 -1.04 2.26 9.50
CA GLU A 130 -1.11 2.49 10.96
C GLU A 130 -2.25 1.70 11.62
N GLN A 131 -3.42 1.65 10.98
CA GLN A 131 -4.61 0.99 11.53
C GLN A 131 -4.52 -0.54 11.45
N LEU A 132 -4.14 -1.09 10.30
CA LEU A 132 -4.04 -2.54 10.11
C LEU A 132 -2.86 -3.13 10.89
N LYS A 133 -1.76 -2.40 11.03
CA LYS A 133 -0.62 -2.81 11.84
C LYS A 133 -0.98 -3.02 13.30
N GLN A 134 -1.86 -2.20 13.88
CA GLN A 134 -2.37 -2.44 15.23
C GLN A 134 -3.06 -3.80 15.37
N ILE A 135 -3.81 -4.23 14.35
CA ILE A 135 -4.45 -5.55 14.32
C ILE A 135 -3.38 -6.64 14.19
N ALA A 136 -2.48 -6.52 13.20
CA ALA A 136 -1.46 -7.53 12.90
C ALA A 136 -0.41 -7.71 14.03
N ASP A 137 -0.14 -6.65 14.81
CA ASP A 137 0.73 -6.70 15.98
C ASP A 137 0.03 -7.27 17.23
N GLY A 138 -1.27 -7.57 17.15
CA GLY A 138 -2.06 -8.08 18.27
C GLY A 138 -2.36 -7.04 19.34
N ASN A 139 -2.30 -5.75 19.00
CA ASN A 139 -2.54 -4.62 19.92
C ASN A 139 -4.02 -4.21 20.00
N THR A 140 -4.95 -5.09 19.60
CA THR A 140 -6.39 -4.83 19.51
C THR A 140 -7.20 -5.75 20.42
N ASP A 141 -8.53 -5.61 20.40
CA ASP A 141 -9.47 -6.46 21.16
C ASP A 141 -9.50 -7.95 20.74
N GLY A 142 -8.80 -8.30 19.66
CA GLY A 142 -8.64 -9.68 19.20
C GLY A 142 -9.87 -10.29 18.53
N VAL A 143 -10.90 -9.49 18.24
CA VAL A 143 -12.07 -9.93 17.46
C VAL A 143 -11.63 -10.35 16.05
N ILE A 144 -10.81 -9.54 15.40
CA ILE A 144 -10.01 -9.95 14.24
C ILE A 144 -8.66 -10.48 14.75
N SER A 145 -8.30 -11.68 14.29
CA SER A 145 -7.04 -12.33 14.66
C SER A 145 -5.83 -11.54 14.14
N TYR A 146 -4.76 -11.45 14.92
CA TYR A 146 -3.48 -10.89 14.43
C TYR A 146 -2.84 -11.71 13.29
N LYS A 147 -3.27 -12.98 13.14
CA LYS A 147 -2.93 -13.87 12.02
C LYS A 147 -4.01 -13.92 10.94
N ASP A 148 -4.97 -13.01 10.96
CA ASP A 148 -5.98 -12.95 9.93
C ASP A 148 -5.32 -12.75 8.56
N ILE A 149 -5.72 -13.58 7.60
CA ILE A 149 -5.09 -13.65 6.27
C ILE A 149 -5.35 -12.35 5.52
N ASP A 150 -6.58 -11.83 5.58
CA ASP A 150 -6.98 -10.64 4.84
C ASP A 150 -6.29 -9.39 5.41
N VAL A 151 -6.17 -9.28 6.74
CA VAL A 151 -5.41 -8.21 7.40
C VAL A 151 -3.95 -8.23 6.96
N ASN A 152 -3.27 -9.37 7.08
CA ASN A 152 -1.84 -9.47 6.76
C ASN A 152 -1.57 -9.28 5.27
N LEU A 153 -2.44 -9.77 4.39
CA LEU A 153 -2.31 -9.55 2.95
C LEU A 153 -2.48 -8.07 2.60
N ASN A 154 -3.55 -7.44 3.08
CA ASN A 154 -3.82 -6.02 2.80
C ASN A 154 -2.72 -5.13 3.39
N LEU A 155 -2.28 -5.41 4.62
CA LEU A 155 -1.19 -4.67 5.25
C LEU A 155 0.13 -4.82 4.48
N GLY A 156 0.51 -6.03 4.05
CA GLY A 156 1.72 -6.23 3.25
C GLY A 156 1.69 -5.47 1.93
N ILE A 157 0.55 -5.44 1.23
CA ILE A 157 0.39 -4.65 0.00
C ILE A 157 0.56 -3.15 0.31
N LEU A 158 -0.12 -2.66 1.34
CA LEU A 158 -0.09 -1.25 1.71
C LEU A 158 1.29 -0.80 2.19
N GLU A 159 2.02 -1.63 2.92
CA GLU A 159 3.39 -1.33 3.35
C GLU A 159 4.37 -1.26 2.17
N VAL A 160 4.21 -2.09 1.13
CA VAL A 160 5.00 -1.94 -0.10
C VAL A 160 4.71 -0.60 -0.77
N LEU A 161 3.42 -0.24 -0.88
CA LEU A 161 3.03 1.03 -1.49
C LEU A 161 3.53 2.23 -0.67
N ASP A 162 3.37 2.19 0.65
CA ASP A 162 3.81 3.23 1.58
C ASP A 162 5.34 3.39 1.56
N ALA A 163 6.09 2.28 1.48
CA ALA A 163 7.55 2.31 1.34
C ALA A 163 8.00 3.00 0.04
N VAL A 164 7.31 2.74 -1.08
CA VAL A 164 7.59 3.40 -2.35
C VAL A 164 7.24 4.89 -2.28
N LEU A 165 6.07 5.22 -1.71
CA LEU A 165 5.62 6.60 -1.56
C LEU A 165 6.55 7.41 -0.65
N ASN A 166 7.04 6.84 0.45
CA ASN A 166 7.97 7.49 1.37
C ASN A 166 9.29 7.92 0.71
N ILE A 167 9.72 7.21 -0.34
CA ILE A 167 10.92 7.56 -1.11
C ILE A 167 10.60 8.55 -2.22
N ILE A 168 9.48 8.37 -2.93
CA ILE A 168 9.07 9.25 -4.03
C ILE A 168 8.75 10.65 -3.50
N ASP A 169 7.92 10.73 -2.45
CA ASP A 169 7.60 11.95 -1.70
C ASP A 169 8.69 12.22 -0.65
N PHE A 170 9.91 12.46 -1.14
CA PHE A 170 11.09 12.56 -0.28
C PHE A 170 10.98 13.71 0.73
N ASN A 171 10.24 14.77 0.39
CA ASN A 171 10.09 15.96 1.24
C ASN A 171 8.84 15.91 2.15
N ASP A 172 8.07 14.82 2.13
CA ASP A 172 6.84 14.60 2.90
C ASP A 172 5.76 15.69 2.71
N ASN A 173 5.71 16.31 1.53
CA ASN A 173 4.75 17.36 1.24
C ASN A 173 3.43 16.82 0.71
N TYR A 174 3.36 15.51 0.39
CA TYR A 174 2.23 14.86 -0.25
C TYR A 174 1.83 15.59 -1.53
N VAL A 175 2.80 15.88 -2.39
CA VAL A 175 2.64 16.43 -3.75
C VAL A 175 3.43 15.54 -4.69
N ILE A 176 2.91 14.38 -5.03
CA ILE A 176 3.67 13.40 -5.82
C ILE A 176 3.70 13.75 -7.32
N LEU A 177 2.63 14.39 -7.81
CA LEU A 177 2.51 14.78 -9.22
C LEU A 177 3.05 16.19 -9.45
N ASN A 178 4.00 16.30 -10.39
CA ASN A 178 4.64 17.55 -10.81
C ASN A 178 5.45 18.25 -9.72
N ASP A 179 5.81 17.57 -8.63
CA ASP A 179 6.79 18.10 -7.71
C ASP A 179 8.19 17.98 -8.30
N THR A 180 8.80 19.14 -8.47
CA THR A 180 10.17 19.27 -9.01
C THR A 180 11.24 19.14 -7.93
N SER A 181 10.83 19.14 -6.66
CA SER A 181 11.67 19.01 -5.48
C SER A 181 11.84 17.57 -5.00
N ASP A 182 10.97 16.65 -5.45
CA ASP A 182 11.19 15.22 -5.31
C ASP A 182 12.29 14.73 -6.25
N VAL A 183 13.15 13.89 -5.70
CA VAL A 183 14.45 13.56 -6.32
C VAL A 183 14.57 12.09 -6.64
N VAL A 184 13.69 11.24 -6.13
CA VAL A 184 13.68 9.82 -6.43
C VAL A 184 12.43 9.48 -7.23
N ASN A 185 12.57 8.53 -8.14
CA ASN A 185 11.47 7.95 -8.86
C ASN A 185 11.66 6.43 -8.93
N VAL A 186 10.56 5.69 -8.86
CA VAL A 186 10.54 4.23 -8.98
C VAL A 186 9.68 3.89 -10.18
N ASP A 187 10.26 3.19 -11.15
CA ASP A 187 9.52 2.79 -12.35
C ASP A 187 8.75 1.47 -12.15
N ASP A 188 7.99 1.11 -13.18
CA ASP A 188 7.18 -0.11 -13.26
C ASP A 188 7.97 -1.43 -13.15
N ASN A 189 9.30 -1.38 -13.19
CA ASN A 189 10.19 -2.54 -13.01
C ASN A 189 10.92 -2.49 -11.66
N TYR A 190 10.49 -1.63 -10.75
CA TYR A 190 11.17 -1.31 -9.49
C TYR A 190 12.59 -0.75 -9.68
N ASN A 191 12.90 -0.22 -10.87
CA ASN A 191 14.15 0.48 -11.04
C ASN A 191 14.05 1.81 -10.30
N VAL A 192 14.95 2.00 -9.36
CA VAL A 192 15.11 3.26 -8.65
C VAL A 192 15.98 4.18 -9.50
N THR A 193 15.46 5.37 -9.76
CA THR A 193 16.17 6.44 -10.44
C THR A 193 16.21 7.67 -9.56
N VAL A 194 17.29 8.44 -9.60
CA VAL A 194 17.48 9.63 -8.78
C VAL A 194 17.95 10.80 -9.63
N LYS A 195 17.43 11.98 -9.32
CA LYS A 195 17.80 13.26 -9.91
C LYS A 195 18.94 13.88 -9.11
N VAL A 196 20.06 14.15 -9.78
CA VAL A 196 21.24 14.76 -9.17
C VAL A 196 21.30 16.23 -9.59
N GLY A 197 21.17 17.15 -8.62
CA GLY A 197 21.04 18.58 -8.88
C GLY A 197 19.89 18.91 -9.85
N THR A 198 20.20 19.60 -10.95
CA THR A 198 19.21 19.95 -12.00
C THR A 198 19.25 19.02 -13.22
N GLY A 199 20.05 17.95 -13.16
CA GLY A 199 20.20 16.99 -14.24
C GLY A 199 18.98 16.10 -14.47
N PRO A 200 19.03 15.20 -15.47
CA PRO A 200 18.03 14.16 -15.65
C PRO A 200 18.10 13.11 -14.53
N TYR A 201 17.03 12.33 -14.37
CA TYR A 201 17.07 11.13 -13.54
C TYR A 201 18.10 10.13 -14.08
N LYS A 202 18.86 9.53 -13.17
CA LYS A 202 19.84 8.48 -13.43
C LYS A 202 19.43 7.22 -12.70
N SER A 203 19.60 6.05 -13.31
CA SER A 203 19.48 4.78 -12.59
C SER A 203 20.50 4.73 -11.46
N VAL A 204 20.12 4.11 -10.33
CA VAL A 204 21.05 3.94 -9.19
C VAL A 204 22.37 3.31 -9.64
N GLY A 205 22.33 2.30 -10.53
CA GLY A 205 23.52 1.67 -11.10
C GLY A 205 24.48 2.63 -11.82
N ASP A 206 23.95 3.69 -12.42
CA ASP A 206 24.71 4.67 -13.23
C ASP A 206 25.30 5.83 -12.42
N LEU A 207 25.00 5.91 -11.12
CA LEU A 207 25.54 6.95 -10.23
C LEU A 207 27.06 6.81 -10.08
N THR A 208 27.76 7.92 -10.32
CA THR A 208 29.20 8.08 -10.10
C THR A 208 29.50 8.56 -8.69
N ASP A 209 30.77 8.46 -8.23
CA ASP A 209 31.16 8.98 -6.91
C ASP A 209 30.86 10.48 -6.76
N ALA A 210 31.05 11.26 -7.83
CA ALA A 210 30.72 12.68 -7.86
C ALA A 210 29.20 12.92 -7.71
N ASP A 211 28.37 12.07 -8.31
CA ASP A 211 26.92 12.12 -8.12
C ASP A 211 26.54 11.84 -6.66
N ILE A 212 27.17 10.85 -6.02
CA ILE A 212 26.92 10.52 -4.61
C ILE A 212 27.34 11.65 -3.69
N VAL A 213 28.52 12.26 -3.92
CA VAL A 213 28.96 13.44 -3.16
C VAL A 213 27.96 14.58 -3.32
N GLN A 214 27.45 14.83 -4.54
CA GLN A 214 26.45 15.85 -4.78
C GLN A 214 25.13 15.56 -4.04
N LEU A 215 24.62 14.33 -4.11
CA LEU A 215 23.41 13.92 -3.37
C LEU A 215 23.55 14.11 -1.86
N LYS A 216 24.72 13.77 -1.28
CA LYS A 216 25.01 14.01 0.14
C LYS A 216 25.09 15.50 0.47
N ASN A 217 25.66 16.31 -0.41
CA ASN A 217 25.71 17.76 -0.20
C ASN A 217 24.31 18.39 -0.25
N ASP A 218 23.44 17.89 -1.14
CA ASP A 218 22.09 18.42 -1.35
C ASP A 218 21.11 17.97 -0.25
N TYR A 219 21.21 16.71 0.21
CA TYR A 219 20.20 16.08 1.08
C TYR A 219 20.76 15.52 2.40
N GLY A 220 22.06 15.64 2.65
CA GLY A 220 22.69 15.09 3.86
C GLY A 220 22.48 13.57 3.98
N ASP A 221 22.22 13.13 5.22
CA ASP A 221 21.88 11.74 5.53
C ASP A 221 20.38 11.43 5.36
N ASP A 222 19.53 12.45 5.14
CA ASP A 222 18.07 12.29 5.12
C ASP A 222 17.62 11.35 3.99
N LEU A 223 18.24 11.44 2.81
CA LEU A 223 17.97 10.53 1.70
C LEU A 223 18.36 9.09 2.03
N ALA A 224 19.51 8.87 2.68
CA ALA A 224 19.92 7.54 3.10
C ALA A 224 18.97 6.97 4.17
N ASN A 225 18.55 7.80 5.13
CA ASN A 225 17.61 7.41 6.18
C ASN A 225 16.25 7.02 5.60
N LYS A 226 15.67 7.83 4.70
CA LYS A 226 14.39 7.50 4.04
C LYS A 226 14.43 6.22 3.22
N VAL A 227 15.53 5.99 2.48
CA VAL A 227 15.72 4.71 1.76
C VAL A 227 15.82 3.54 2.75
N ASN A 228 16.54 3.69 3.86
CA ASN A 228 16.66 2.66 4.89
C ASN A 228 15.32 2.35 5.59
N ASP A 229 14.53 3.37 5.93
CA ASP A 229 13.21 3.21 6.53
C ASP A 229 12.27 2.43 5.60
N SER A 230 12.37 2.71 4.30
CA SER A 230 11.58 2.02 3.26
C SER A 230 12.04 0.58 3.05
N ILE A 231 13.34 0.27 3.18
CA ILE A 231 13.85 -1.12 3.21
C ILE A 231 13.21 -1.87 4.39
N ALA A 232 13.23 -1.29 5.60
CA ALA A 232 12.66 -1.91 6.79
C ALA A 232 11.14 -2.14 6.65
N GLN A 233 10.44 -1.22 5.99
CA GLN A 233 9.01 -1.38 5.70
C GLN A 233 8.75 -2.50 4.68
N VAL A 234 9.59 -2.64 3.64
CA VAL A 234 9.51 -3.77 2.69
C VAL A 234 9.77 -5.11 3.39
N GLU A 235 10.70 -5.17 4.34
CA GLU A 235 10.94 -6.37 5.16
C GLU A 235 9.73 -6.72 6.03
N THR A 236 9.05 -5.71 6.58
CA THR A 236 7.81 -5.88 7.36
C THR A 236 6.70 -6.42 6.45
N ALA A 237 6.55 -5.90 5.24
CA ALA A 237 5.58 -6.37 4.26
C ALA A 237 5.80 -7.85 3.89
N VAL A 238 7.06 -8.26 3.70
CA VAL A 238 7.46 -9.65 3.45
C VAL A 238 7.06 -10.58 4.61
N ALA A 239 7.18 -10.12 5.85
CA ALA A 239 6.74 -10.88 7.02
C ALA A 239 5.21 -11.04 7.06
N HIS A 240 4.45 -10.00 6.70
CA HIS A 240 3.00 -10.09 6.60
C HIS A 240 2.54 -10.99 5.45
N PHE A 241 3.19 -10.94 4.27
CA PHE A 241 2.93 -11.90 3.20
C PHE A 241 3.21 -13.34 3.62
N THR A 242 4.26 -13.56 4.41
CA THR A 242 4.57 -14.89 4.96
C THR A 242 3.46 -15.37 5.90
N THR A 243 2.99 -14.51 6.80
CA THR A 243 1.88 -14.82 7.72
C THR A 243 0.59 -15.15 6.94
N ALA A 244 0.27 -14.36 5.90
CA ALA A 244 -0.86 -14.63 5.03
C ALA A 244 -0.70 -15.95 4.27
N ALA A 245 0.50 -16.23 3.73
CA ALA A 245 0.81 -17.47 3.01
C ALA A 245 0.63 -18.72 3.89
N ASP A 246 1.05 -18.66 5.16
CA ASP A 246 0.93 -19.77 6.11
C ASP A 246 -0.54 -20.12 6.42
N GLY A 247 -1.44 -19.14 6.31
CA GLY A 247 -2.88 -19.34 6.46
C GLY A 247 -3.56 -19.93 5.22
N ILE A 248 -2.93 -19.84 4.04
CA ILE A 248 -3.49 -20.29 2.77
C ILE A 248 -2.90 -21.67 2.41
N GLY A 249 -3.72 -22.71 2.50
CA GLY A 249 -3.34 -24.05 2.01
C GLY A 249 -3.30 -24.13 0.47
N GLY A 250 -2.50 -25.05 -0.07
CA GLY A 250 -2.51 -25.40 -1.50
C GLY A 250 -1.86 -24.35 -2.42
N ASP A 251 -2.40 -24.18 -3.63
CA ASP A 251 -1.83 -23.35 -4.70
C ASP A 251 -1.79 -21.84 -4.36
N GLY A 252 -2.61 -21.37 -3.42
CA GLY A 252 -2.54 -19.98 -2.98
C GLY A 252 -1.21 -19.64 -2.28
N SER A 253 -0.50 -20.63 -1.74
CA SER A 253 0.83 -20.44 -1.15
C SER A 253 1.90 -20.12 -2.21
N SER A 254 1.82 -20.67 -3.42
CA SER A 254 2.84 -20.42 -4.46
C SER A 254 2.79 -18.98 -4.96
N THR A 255 1.58 -18.45 -5.19
CA THR A 255 1.38 -17.06 -5.62
C THR A 255 1.88 -16.07 -4.56
N MET A 256 1.58 -16.31 -3.28
CA MET A 256 2.06 -15.44 -2.20
C MET A 256 3.59 -15.49 -2.08
N ASN A 257 4.19 -16.65 -2.31
CA ASN A 257 5.64 -16.80 -2.35
C ASN A 257 6.26 -16.05 -3.55
N ASP A 258 5.61 -16.05 -4.70
CA ASP A 258 6.06 -15.26 -5.85
C ASP A 258 5.98 -13.75 -5.56
N LEU A 259 4.90 -13.27 -4.92
CA LEU A 259 4.78 -11.85 -4.50
C LEU A 259 5.93 -11.47 -3.59
N LYS A 260 6.12 -12.27 -2.55
CA LYS A 260 7.19 -12.11 -1.57
C LYS A 260 8.55 -12.08 -2.24
N ASN A 261 8.82 -13.01 -3.16
CA ASN A 261 10.08 -13.09 -3.87
C ASN A 261 10.29 -11.87 -4.77
N THR A 262 9.27 -11.40 -5.49
CA THR A 262 9.38 -10.18 -6.31
C THR A 262 9.64 -8.95 -5.45
N VAL A 263 8.87 -8.76 -4.37
CA VAL A 263 9.05 -7.63 -3.45
C VAL A 263 10.45 -7.65 -2.81
N ASN A 264 10.90 -8.83 -2.37
CA ASN A 264 12.18 -8.98 -1.69
C ASN A 264 13.40 -8.98 -2.65
N ASN A 265 13.29 -9.57 -3.83
CA ASN A 265 14.44 -9.73 -4.73
C ASN A 265 14.56 -8.60 -5.74
N ASP A 266 13.45 -7.91 -6.06
CA ASP A 266 13.46 -6.83 -7.05
C ASP A 266 13.47 -5.48 -6.32
N LEU A 267 12.38 -5.11 -5.63
CA LEU A 267 12.25 -3.80 -4.98
C LEU A 267 13.28 -3.63 -3.86
N LYS A 268 13.33 -4.54 -2.88
CA LYS A 268 14.28 -4.41 -1.76
C LYS A 268 15.72 -4.38 -2.24
N SER A 269 16.09 -5.21 -3.23
CA SER A 269 17.46 -5.22 -3.75
C SER A 269 17.83 -3.89 -4.44
N ALA A 270 16.91 -3.29 -5.19
CA ALA A 270 17.13 -1.96 -5.77
C ALA A 270 17.30 -0.88 -4.70
N LEU A 271 16.56 -0.97 -3.59
CA LEU A 271 16.71 -0.07 -2.44
C LEU A 271 18.01 -0.31 -1.67
N ASP A 272 18.39 -1.57 -1.44
CA ASP A 272 19.65 -1.96 -0.79
C ASP A 272 20.86 -1.44 -1.58
N ASP A 273 20.82 -1.56 -2.92
CA ASP A 273 21.85 -1.02 -3.82
C ASP A 273 21.93 0.51 -3.69
N PHE A 274 20.78 1.18 -3.64
CA PHE A 274 20.73 2.63 -3.49
C PHE A 274 21.30 3.08 -2.14
N TYR A 275 20.86 2.46 -1.05
CA TYR A 275 21.35 2.72 0.29
C TYR A 275 22.85 2.46 0.41
N SER A 276 23.34 1.36 -0.17
CA SER A 276 24.76 1.02 -0.19
C SER A 276 25.59 2.07 -0.92
N LYS A 277 25.09 2.60 -2.04
CA LYS A 277 25.77 3.72 -2.74
C LYS A 277 25.76 5.00 -1.91
N LEU A 278 24.63 5.37 -1.30
CA LEU A 278 24.52 6.56 -0.46
C LEU A 278 25.42 6.48 0.77
N THR A 279 25.57 5.31 1.38
CA THR A 279 26.39 5.13 2.58
C THR A 279 27.84 4.79 2.29
N SER A 280 28.18 4.47 1.03
CA SER A 280 29.56 4.24 0.63
C SER A 280 30.43 5.45 0.97
N THR A 281 31.64 5.19 1.47
CA THR A 281 32.62 6.23 1.75
C THR A 281 33.21 6.73 0.43
N SER A 282 32.46 7.57 -0.27
CA SER A 282 32.99 8.38 -1.36
C SER A 282 34.05 9.31 -0.75
N THR A 283 35.32 8.94 -0.91
CA THR A 283 36.43 9.81 -0.52
C THR A 283 36.46 10.93 -1.57
N PRO A 284 36.40 12.21 -1.17
CA PRO A 284 36.47 13.33 -2.11
C PRO A 284 37.79 13.38 -2.89
#